data_AF-A0A6V8D9P2-F1
#
_entry.id   AF-A0A6V8D9P2-F1
#
_cell.length_a   1.000
_cell.length_b   1.000
_cell.length_c   1.000
_cell.angle_alpha   90.00
_cell.angle_beta   90.00
_cell.angle_gamma   90.00
#
_symmetry.space_group_name_H-M   'P 1'
#
loop_
_entity.id
_entity.type
_entity.pdbx_description
1 polymer ?
#
loop_
_entity_poly.entity_id
_entity_poly.type
_entity_poly.pdbx_seq_one_letter_code
_entity_poly.pdbx_strand_id
1 'polypeptide(L)'
;MARPERIVVLTGAGISAESGLATFRGSDGLWEGHRIEDVATPAAWWHDAETVWRFYTLRRRALLDVEPNAAHHALVRLEREGPEVLLITQNVDDLHQRAGSVSLLPMHGQLRML
;
A
#
# COMPACT_ATOMS: atom_id res chain seq x y z
N MET A 1 -25.72 0.43 22.21
CA MET A 1 -25.00 -0.71 21.63
C MET A 1 -23.68 -0.87 22.36
N ALA A 2 -23.22 -2.11 22.60
CA ALA A 2 -21.90 -2.35 23.17
C ALA A 2 -20.81 -1.91 22.18
N ARG A 3 -19.72 -1.31 22.68
CA ARG A 3 -18.57 -0.93 21.84
C ARG A 3 -17.80 -2.20 21.47
N PRO A 4 -17.40 -2.40 20.21
CA PRO A 4 -16.62 -3.57 19.82
C PRO A 4 -15.28 -3.58 20.56
N GLU A 5 -14.85 -4.75 21.05
CA GLU A 5 -13.57 -4.91 21.75
C GLU A 5 -12.40 -5.09 20.79
N ARG A 6 -12.66 -5.56 19.56
CA ARG A 6 -11.65 -5.78 18.50
C ARG A 6 -12.18 -5.35 17.14
N ILE A 7 -11.33 -4.72 16.34
CA ILE A 7 -11.62 -4.25 14.99
C ILE A 7 -10.52 -4.75 14.04
N VAL A 8 -10.93 -5.28 12.88
CA VAL A 8 -10.01 -5.53 11.76
C VAL A 8 -10.30 -4.49 10.69
N VAL A 9 -9.24 -3.86 10.18
CA VAL A 9 -9.33 -2.91 9.06
C VAL A 9 -8.56 -3.49 7.88
N LEU A 10 -9.20 -3.62 6.73
CA LEU A 10 -8.54 -3.95 5.47
C LEU A 10 -8.40 -2.70 4.61
N THR A 11 -7.17 -2.36 4.22
CA THR A 11 -6.89 -1.23 3.33
C THR A 11 -6.36 -1.69 1.98
N GLY A 12 -6.49 -0.81 0.98
CA GLY A 12 -5.97 -1.01 -0.37
C GLY A 12 -5.58 0.34 -0.97
N ALA A 13 -5.18 0.34 -2.26
CA ALA A 13 -4.43 1.46 -2.86
C ALA A 13 -5.13 2.82 -2.76
N GLY A 14 -6.46 2.84 -2.68
CA GLY A 14 -7.24 4.07 -2.50
C GLY A 14 -6.86 4.89 -1.25
N ILE A 15 -6.42 4.25 -0.17
CA ILE A 15 -5.99 4.98 1.04
C ILE A 15 -4.74 5.83 0.79
N SER A 16 -3.89 5.43 -0.16
CA SER A 16 -2.64 6.13 -0.52
C SER A 16 -2.82 7.14 -1.65
N ALA A 17 -4.02 7.21 -2.26
CA ALA A 17 -4.29 8.10 -3.38
C ALA A 17 -4.11 9.59 -3.00
N GLU A 18 -4.61 9.98 -1.82
CA GLU A 18 -4.46 11.33 -1.28
C GLU A 18 -3.02 11.67 -0.86
N SER A 19 -2.13 10.68 -0.82
CA SER A 19 -0.68 10.88 -0.66
C SER A 19 0.04 11.08 -1.98
N GLY A 20 -0.66 11.06 -3.12
CA GLY A 20 -0.08 11.23 -4.45
C GLY A 20 0.35 9.94 -5.14
N LEU A 21 0.02 8.77 -4.60
CA LEU A 21 0.31 7.48 -5.24
C LEU A 21 -0.82 7.05 -6.18
N ALA A 22 -0.47 6.59 -7.38
CA ALA A 22 -1.45 6.06 -8.31
C ALA A 22 -2.08 4.77 -7.78
N THR A 23 -3.40 4.65 -7.94
CA THR A 23 -4.11 3.43 -7.54
C THR A 23 -3.99 2.33 -8.59
N PHE A 24 -4.23 1.10 -8.17
CA PHE A 24 -4.11 -0.12 -8.97
C PHE A 24 -5.15 -0.26 -10.10
N ARG A 25 -6.09 0.69 -10.25
CA ARG A 25 -7.10 0.73 -11.31
C ARG A 25 -7.26 2.15 -11.81
N GLY A 26 -6.38 2.57 -12.72
CA GLY A 26 -6.63 3.71 -13.58
C GLY A 26 -7.88 3.47 -14.44
N SER A 27 -8.57 4.54 -14.81
CA SER A 27 -9.77 4.51 -15.68
C SER A 27 -9.51 3.89 -17.07
N ASP A 28 -8.25 3.77 -17.44
CA ASP A 28 -7.75 3.21 -18.70
C ASP A 28 -7.32 1.73 -18.59
N GLY A 29 -7.41 1.13 -17.39
CA GLY A 29 -7.00 -0.26 -17.14
C GLY A 29 -5.48 -0.46 -17.09
N LEU A 30 -4.69 0.62 -17.09
CA LEU A 30 -3.25 0.59 -16.94
C LEU A 30 -2.86 0.97 -15.51
N TRP A 31 -1.73 0.43 -15.04
CA TRP A 31 -1.10 0.83 -13.79
C TRP A 31 0.25 1.45 -14.10
N GLU A 32 0.35 2.78 -13.98
CA GLU A 32 1.53 3.56 -14.39
C GLU A 32 1.92 3.30 -15.86
N GLY A 33 0.93 3.20 -16.75
CA GLY A 33 1.14 3.00 -18.19
C GLY A 33 1.41 1.55 -18.62
N HIS A 34 1.37 0.57 -17.70
CA HIS A 34 1.56 -0.85 -18.01
C HIS A 34 0.30 -1.68 -17.75
N ARG A 35 0.10 -2.74 -18.54
CA ARG A 35 -0.82 -3.82 -18.15
C ARG A 35 -0.18 -4.57 -17.00
N ILE A 36 -0.98 -5.03 -16.05
CA ILE A 36 -0.45 -5.62 -14.83
C ILE A 36 0.27 -6.95 -15.06
N GLU A 37 -0.23 -7.74 -15.99
CA GLU A 37 0.35 -9.03 -16.38
C GLU A 37 1.77 -8.91 -16.92
N ASP A 38 2.13 -7.74 -17.47
CA ASP A 38 3.45 -7.45 -18.06
C ASP A 38 4.50 -7.09 -17.00
N VAL A 39 4.08 -6.86 -15.75
CA VAL A 39 4.93 -6.22 -14.73
C VAL A 39 4.82 -6.83 -13.33
N ALA A 40 3.72 -7.51 -13.00
CA ALA A 40 3.45 -8.03 -11.66
C ALA A 40 3.15 -9.53 -11.65
N THR A 41 3.82 -10.31 -12.52
CA THR A 41 3.74 -11.78 -12.53
C THR A 41 5.13 -12.42 -12.60
N PRO A 42 5.32 -13.64 -12.07
CA PRO A 42 6.58 -14.38 -12.28
C PRO A 42 6.90 -14.59 -13.77
N ALA A 43 5.87 -14.84 -14.60
CA ALA A 43 6.02 -14.99 -16.04
C ALA A 43 6.59 -13.74 -16.71
N ALA A 44 6.12 -12.54 -16.32
CA ALA A 44 6.68 -11.27 -16.80
C ALA A 44 8.15 -11.11 -16.42
N TRP A 45 8.53 -11.50 -15.19
CA TRP A 45 9.93 -11.46 -14.78
C TRP A 45 10.83 -12.33 -15.66
N TRP A 46 10.39 -13.55 -15.98
CA TRP A 46 11.16 -14.43 -16.88
C TRP A 46 11.16 -13.95 -18.34
N HIS A 47 10.13 -13.23 -18.76
CA HIS A 47 10.03 -12.70 -20.12
C HIS A 47 10.87 -11.43 -20.32
N ASP A 48 10.72 -10.44 -19.45
CA ASP A 48 11.43 -9.16 -19.49
C ASP A 48 11.65 -8.61 -18.06
N ALA A 49 12.72 -9.11 -17.42
CA ALA A 49 13.11 -8.68 -16.08
C ALA A 49 13.48 -7.19 -16.02
N GLU A 50 13.99 -6.59 -17.09
CA GLU A 50 14.40 -5.19 -17.11
C GLU A 50 13.17 -4.27 -16.97
N THR A 51 12.10 -4.56 -17.71
CA THR A 51 10.85 -3.80 -17.60
C THR A 51 10.23 -3.95 -16.21
N VAL A 52 10.14 -5.18 -15.67
CA VAL A 52 9.64 -5.42 -14.31
C VAL A 52 10.49 -4.69 -13.26
N TRP A 53 11.81 -4.77 -13.38
CA TRP A 53 12.73 -4.11 -12.45
C TRP A 53 12.60 -2.59 -12.51
N ARG A 54 12.55 -1.99 -13.71
CA ARG A 54 12.35 -0.56 -13.92
C ARG A 54 11.02 -0.12 -13.30
N PHE A 55 9.96 -0.86 -13.56
CA PHE A 55 8.61 -0.63 -13.04
C PHE A 55 8.57 -0.56 -11.51
N TYR A 56 9.18 -1.53 -10.81
CA TYR A 56 9.24 -1.52 -9.34
C TYR A 56 10.24 -0.48 -8.80
N THR A 57 11.32 -0.18 -9.52
CA THR A 57 12.30 0.85 -9.13
C THR A 57 11.68 2.24 -9.15
N LEU A 58 10.89 2.57 -10.17
CA LEU A 58 10.16 3.85 -10.23
C LEU A 58 9.22 4.03 -9.04
N ARG A 59 8.49 2.98 -8.65
CA ARG A 59 7.62 3.00 -7.47
C ARG A 59 8.38 3.21 -6.18
N ARG A 60 9.49 2.49 -5.99
CA ARG A 60 10.38 2.68 -4.82
C ARG A 60 10.87 4.12 -4.72
N ARG A 61 11.21 4.75 -5.85
CA ARG A 61 11.60 6.16 -5.89
C ARG A 61 10.45 7.08 -5.51
N ALA A 62 9.25 6.87 -6.06
CA ALA A 62 8.07 7.67 -5.72
C ALA A 62 7.74 7.65 -4.22
N LEU A 63 8.02 6.55 -3.51
CA LEU A 63 7.86 6.48 -2.05
C LEU A 63 8.75 7.46 -1.26
N LEU A 64 9.83 7.97 -1.86
CA LEU A 64 10.69 8.97 -1.22
C LEU A 64 10.06 10.36 -1.21
N ASP A 65 9.10 10.61 -2.11
CA ASP A 65 8.55 11.94 -2.37
C ASP A 65 7.12 12.12 -1.83
N VAL A 66 6.57 11.10 -1.17
CA VAL A 66 5.20 11.10 -0.61
C VAL A 66 5.22 10.95 0.90
N GLU A 67 4.20 11.48 1.56
CA GLU A 67 3.99 11.41 3.01
C GLU A 67 2.65 10.75 3.37
N PRO A 68 2.49 10.17 4.57
CA PRO A 68 1.21 9.67 5.03
C PRO A 68 0.16 10.79 5.05
N ASN A 69 -1.06 10.48 4.62
CA ASN A 69 -2.18 11.42 4.62
C ASN A 69 -3.07 11.28 5.88
N ALA A 70 -4.14 12.08 5.93
CA ALA A 70 -5.08 12.11 7.05
C ALA A 70 -5.73 10.75 7.36
N ALA A 71 -5.96 9.89 6.36
CA ALA A 71 -6.54 8.57 6.56
C ALA A 71 -5.59 7.63 7.31
N HIS A 72 -4.30 7.65 6.99
CA HIS A 72 -3.28 6.88 7.70
C HIS A 72 -3.22 7.31 9.18
N HIS A 73 -3.15 8.62 9.43
CA HIS A 73 -3.13 9.14 10.80
C HIS A 73 -4.44 8.88 11.56
N ALA A 74 -5.59 8.82 10.87
CA ALA A 74 -6.86 8.46 11.50
C ALA A 74 -6.85 7.02 12.02
N LEU A 75 -6.26 6.08 11.28
CA LEU A 75 -6.11 4.69 11.73
C LEU A 75 -5.16 4.56 12.92
N VAL A 76 -4.08 5.35 12.95
CA VAL A 76 -3.18 5.43 14.11
C VAL A 76 -3.92 5.97 15.35
N ARG A 77 -4.75 7.01 15.19
CA ARG A 77 -5.59 7.49 16.30
C ARG A 77 -6.59 6.43 16.77
N LEU A 78 -7.21 5.70 15.84
CA LEU A 78 -8.13 4.61 16.16
C LEU A 78 -7.42 3.49 16.97
N GLU A 79 -6.21 3.11 16.58
CA GLU A 79 -5.40 2.13 17.30
C GLU A 79 -5.01 2.61 18.71
N ARG A 80 -4.72 3.90 18.89
CA ARG A 80 -4.26 4.46 20.16
C ARG A 80 -5.39 4.71 21.18
N GLU A 81 -6.54 5.18 20.70
CA GLU A 81 -7.64 5.68 21.55
C GLU A 81 -8.87 4.74 21.54
N GLY A 82 -8.82 3.72 20.70
CA GLY A 82 -9.93 2.83 20.40
C GLY A 82 -9.79 1.43 20.98
N PRO A 83 -10.57 0.48 20.45
CA PRO A 83 -10.43 -0.94 20.77
C PRO A 83 -9.15 -1.52 20.16
N GLU A 84 -8.89 -2.82 20.41
CA GLU A 84 -7.79 -3.53 19.75
C GLU A 84 -7.99 -3.49 18.23
N VAL A 85 -7.01 -2.96 17.48
CA VAL A 85 -7.04 -2.89 16.02
C VAL A 85 -6.01 -3.83 15.44
N LEU A 86 -6.41 -4.60 14.42
CA LEU A 86 -5.50 -5.22 13.46
C LEU A 86 -5.70 -4.56 12.10
N LEU A 87 -4.65 -3.91 11.60
CA LEU A 87 -4.64 -3.33 10.28
C LEU A 87 -4.00 -4.31 9.29
N ILE A 88 -4.78 -4.75 8.31
CA ILE A 88 -4.30 -5.53 7.17
C ILE A 88 -4.24 -4.60 5.96
N THR A 89 -3.11 -4.54 5.27
CA THR A 89 -2.96 -3.72 4.06
C THR A 89 -2.60 -4.57 2.87
N GLN A 90 -3.30 -4.33 1.76
CA GLN A 90 -2.95 -4.83 0.42
C GLN A 90 -1.85 -3.98 -0.23
N ASN A 91 -1.54 -2.81 0.34
CA ASN A 91 -0.54 -1.92 -0.22
C ASN A 91 0.85 -2.46 0.05
N VAL A 92 1.75 -2.18 -0.89
CA VAL A 92 3.17 -2.49 -0.79
C VAL A 92 4.01 -1.26 -0.43
N ASP A 93 3.37 -0.10 -0.26
CA ASP A 93 3.99 1.12 0.29
C ASP A 93 4.22 1.03 1.81
N ASP A 94 4.94 1.99 2.38
CA ASP A 94 5.29 2.06 3.80
C ASP A 94 4.56 3.17 4.57
N LEU A 95 3.45 3.71 4.02
CA LEU A 95 2.80 4.89 4.58
C LEU A 95 2.10 4.62 5.92
N HIS A 96 1.57 3.43 6.13
CA HIS A 96 1.02 3.03 7.44
C HIS A 96 2.11 2.96 8.51
N GLN A 97 3.26 2.36 8.18
CA GLN A 97 4.42 2.27 9.07
C GLN A 97 4.92 3.67 9.42
N ARG A 98 5.08 4.54 8.42
CA ARG A 98 5.53 5.93 8.61
C ARG A 98 4.54 6.78 9.39
N ALA A 99 3.23 6.53 9.24
CA ALA A 99 2.21 7.19 10.05
C ALA A 99 2.27 6.77 11.53
N GLY A 100 2.82 5.58 11.81
CA GLY A 100 3.01 5.03 13.15
C GLY A 100 2.03 3.91 13.53
N SER A 101 1.45 3.20 12.56
CA SER A 101 0.65 1.99 12.83
C SER A 101 1.53 0.88 13.38
N VAL A 102 1.09 0.22 14.46
CA VAL A 102 1.89 -0.81 15.15
C VAL A 102 1.41 -2.23 14.82
N SER A 103 0.11 -2.48 14.92
CA SER A 103 -0.55 -3.75 14.62
C SER A 103 -0.90 -3.84 13.14
N LEU A 104 0.12 -4.09 12.31
CA LEU A 104 0.04 -4.02 10.85
C LEU A 104 0.50 -5.33 10.18
N LEU A 105 -0.31 -5.83 9.23
CA LEU A 105 0.00 -6.97 8.38
C LEU A 105 0.01 -6.56 6.88
N PRO A 106 1.19 -6.49 6.23
CA PRO A 106 1.30 -6.26 4.79
C PRO A 106 1.11 -7.56 4.00
N MET A 107 -0.08 -7.79 3.45
CA MET A 107 -0.43 -9.09 2.84
C MET A 107 0.18 -9.35 1.46
N HIS A 108 0.60 -8.30 0.75
CA HIS A 108 1.24 -8.40 -0.58
C HIS A 108 2.75 -8.12 -0.56
N GLY A 109 3.36 -8.16 0.63
CA GLY A 109 4.77 -7.80 0.81
C GLY A 109 4.98 -6.29 0.83
N GLN A 110 6.23 -5.86 0.70
CA GLN A 110 6.65 -4.46 0.86
C GLN A 110 7.69 -4.08 -0.20
N LEU A 111 7.60 -2.86 -0.74
CA LEU A 111 8.56 -2.34 -1.71
C LEU A 111 9.92 -2.01 -1.09
N ARG A 112 9.89 -1.55 0.17
CA ARG A 112 11.07 -1.42 1.01
C ARG A 112 11.23 -2.70 1.83
N MET A 113 12.09 -3.59 1.38
CA MET A 113 12.77 -4.54 2.25
C MET A 113 14.25 -4.14 2.21
N LEU A 114 14.81 -3.81 3.38
CA LEU A 114 16.26 -3.64 3.57
C LEU A 114 16.88 -5.01 3.83
#